data_AF-A0AAD7KQ90-F1
#
_entry.id   AF-A0AAD7KQ90-F1
#
_cell.length_a   1.000
_cell.length_b   1.000
_cell.length_c   1.000
_cell.angle_alpha   90.00
_cell.angle_beta   90.00
_cell.angle_gamma   90.00
#
_symmetry.space_group_name_H-M   'P 1'
#
loop_
_entity.id
_entity.type
_entity.pdbx_description
1 polymer ?
#
loop_
_entity_poly.entity_id
_entity_poly.type
_entity_poly.pdbx_seq_one_letter_code
_entity_poly.pdbx_strand_id
1 'polypeptide(L)'
;MEISHVENEVLEGKEDLSLQKFTIQEVEVEPVMPHEALFLVLAYLPVYELLAMSQVCISLRDAVNNDVLPWLNIIVKSPLNSQLCDENLMKITSKAEGRLKALVLMNCTNITDDGFQRVINGNPYISKLYVPDCTGITPEGVTRAVKTLCQASHCLRNLRIRGIYNLNKDHLETLCFFLQKNLAIADQQRQPVFYHIHGNSTEFRQEESQQMIDLEICPNCKEARNVYDCPRGSCKRKEDRPLTECRACIFCIPRCEECGECVEPEELEYAVCGEILCTKCWLQLPKCNFCNKPYCNRHANQWCRSSASGLVCEVCHAKFTLNFYNDVI
;
A
#
# COMPACT_ATOMS: atom_id res chain seq x y z
N MET A 1 75.18 53.92 4.33
CA MET A 1 75.81 54.07 3.00
C MET A 1 75.19 52.99 2.13
N GLU A 2 74.00 53.26 1.61
CA GLU A 2 73.77 53.86 0.28
C GLU A 2 74.04 52.81 -0.80
N ILE A 3 73.01 52.09 -1.25
CA ILE A 3 72.15 52.40 -2.41
C ILE A 3 72.96 52.56 -3.70
N SER A 4 72.76 51.62 -4.64
CA SER A 4 72.59 51.98 -6.04
C SER A 4 71.54 51.10 -6.70
N HIS A 5 70.68 51.78 -7.46
CA HIS A 5 69.53 51.31 -8.19
C HIS A 5 69.92 50.57 -9.49
N VAL A 6 69.09 49.58 -9.84
CA VAL A 6 68.39 49.32 -11.12
C VAL A 6 69.22 49.27 -12.40
N GLU A 7 69.16 48.11 -13.07
CA GLU A 7 68.86 48.05 -14.50
C GLU A 7 67.93 46.84 -14.78
N ASN A 8 66.77 47.15 -15.35
CA ASN A 8 65.85 46.20 -15.96
C ASN A 8 66.41 45.84 -17.34
N GLU A 9 66.70 44.57 -17.58
CA GLU A 9 66.73 44.04 -18.95
C GLU A 9 65.71 42.90 -19.06
N VAL A 10 64.66 43.20 -19.83
CA VAL A 10 63.73 42.22 -20.37
C VAL A 10 64.46 41.48 -21.48
N LEU A 11 64.73 40.18 -21.29
CA LEU A 11 65.05 39.28 -22.38
C LEU A 11 64.20 38.01 -22.24
N GLU A 12 63.29 37.88 -23.21
CA GLU A 12 62.43 36.74 -23.47
C GLU A 12 63.28 35.47 -23.66
N GLY A 13 62.92 34.40 -22.96
CA GLY A 13 63.56 33.09 -23.11
C GLY A 13 62.74 31.99 -22.44
N LYS A 14 62.09 31.19 -23.27
CA LYS A 14 61.18 30.10 -22.91
C LYS A 14 61.88 28.91 -22.22
N GLU A 15 61.07 28.23 -21.40
CA GLU A 15 61.10 26.77 -21.10
C GLU A 15 62.29 26.23 -20.28
N ASP A 16 62.03 25.81 -19.04
CA ASP A 16 61.69 24.42 -18.71
C ASP A 16 61.63 24.26 -17.17
N LEU A 17 60.42 24.26 -16.60
CA LEU A 17 60.21 24.00 -15.18
C LEU A 17 59.55 22.62 -15.05
N SER A 18 60.38 21.61 -14.77
CA SER A 18 59.96 20.24 -14.51
C SER A 18 58.94 20.20 -13.36
N LEU A 19 57.66 20.04 -13.70
CA LEU A 19 56.61 19.64 -12.76
C LEU A 19 56.92 18.22 -12.28
N GLN A 20 57.47 18.11 -11.07
CA GLN A 20 57.52 16.85 -10.32
C GLN A 20 56.09 16.32 -10.21
N LYS A 21 55.81 15.25 -10.96
CA LYS A 21 54.57 14.48 -10.90
C LYS A 21 54.52 13.81 -9.52
N PHE A 22 53.77 14.40 -8.59
CA PHE A 22 53.35 13.69 -7.39
C PHE A 22 52.35 12.62 -7.83
N THR A 23 52.81 11.37 -7.92
CA THR A 23 51.95 10.22 -8.11
C THR A 23 51.13 10.06 -6.83
N ILE A 24 49.86 10.45 -6.89
CA ILE A 24 48.88 9.99 -5.90
C ILE A 24 48.77 8.49 -6.15
N GLN A 25 49.29 7.69 -5.22
CA GLN A 25 48.93 6.27 -5.17
C GLN A 25 47.43 6.22 -4.88
N GLU A 26 46.64 5.94 -5.92
CA GLU A 26 45.27 5.49 -5.75
C GLU A 26 45.34 4.21 -4.92
N VAL A 27 45.02 4.31 -3.63
CA VAL A 27 44.74 3.15 -2.80
C VAL A 27 43.45 2.57 -3.38
N GLU A 28 43.56 1.44 -4.08
CA GLU A 28 42.41 0.59 -4.41
C GLU A 28 41.77 0.17 -3.08
N VAL A 29 40.76 0.91 -2.63
CA VAL A 29 39.89 0.48 -1.55
C VAL A 29 39.06 -0.65 -2.14
N GLU A 30 39.43 -1.90 -1.86
CA GLU A 30 38.60 -3.04 -2.23
C GLU A 30 37.18 -2.78 -1.72
N PRO A 31 36.14 -2.98 -2.57
CA PRO A 31 34.78 -2.74 -2.16
C PRO A 31 34.45 -3.70 -1.01
N VAL A 32 34.38 -3.15 0.21
CA VAL A 32 33.99 -3.91 1.40
C VAL A 32 32.57 -4.39 1.16
N MET A 33 32.44 -5.70 0.88
CA MET A 33 31.13 -6.33 0.79
C MET A 33 30.41 -6.14 2.12
N PRO A 34 29.11 -5.87 2.08
CA PRO A 34 28.35 -5.79 3.31
C PRO A 34 28.37 -7.16 4.00
N HIS A 35 28.46 -7.12 5.33
CA HIS A 35 28.40 -8.33 6.16
C HIS A 35 27.13 -9.15 5.85
N GLU A 36 27.21 -10.47 5.80
CA GLU A 36 26.10 -11.36 5.42
C GLU A 36 24.81 -11.11 6.21
N ALA A 37 24.94 -10.79 7.50
CA ALA A 37 23.83 -10.40 8.36
C ALA A 37 22.99 -9.24 7.80
N LEU A 38 23.56 -8.34 6.99
CA LEU A 38 22.81 -7.27 6.35
C LEU A 38 21.77 -7.82 5.37
N PHE A 39 22.08 -8.85 4.59
CA PHE A 39 21.11 -9.43 3.64
C PHE A 39 19.89 -9.99 4.36
N LEU A 40 20.10 -10.56 5.55
CA LEU A 40 19.01 -10.99 6.43
C LEU A 40 18.15 -9.80 6.85
N VAL A 41 18.76 -8.67 7.23
CA VAL A 41 18.02 -7.45 7.60
C VAL A 41 17.25 -6.88 6.42
N LEU A 42 17.86 -6.79 5.24
CA LEU A 42 17.22 -6.26 4.02
C LEU A 42 15.96 -7.04 3.66
N ALA A 43 15.94 -8.36 3.84
CA ALA A 43 14.76 -9.19 3.56
C ALA A 43 13.52 -8.84 4.40
N TYR A 44 13.66 -8.14 5.53
CA TYR A 44 12.55 -7.69 6.38
C TYR A 44 12.18 -6.22 6.19
N LEU A 45 12.96 -5.46 5.42
CA LEU A 45 12.67 -4.04 5.18
C LEU A 45 11.51 -3.89 4.19
N PRO A 46 10.57 -2.96 4.43
CA PRO A 46 9.58 -2.61 3.41
C PRO A 46 10.24 -1.94 2.20
N VAL A 47 9.50 -1.89 1.09
CA VAL A 47 10.00 -1.42 -0.21
C VAL A 47 10.59 -0.01 -0.13
N TYR A 48 9.95 0.88 0.64
CA TYR A 48 10.45 2.25 0.79
C TYR A 48 11.83 2.29 1.45
N GLU A 49 12.01 1.56 2.55
CA GLU A 49 13.26 1.46 3.29
C GLU A 49 14.34 0.76 2.45
N LEU A 50 14.00 -0.27 1.67
CA LEU A 50 14.93 -0.88 0.71
C LEU A 50 15.45 0.11 -0.33
N LEU A 51 14.56 0.92 -0.90
CA LEU A 51 14.94 1.96 -1.85
C LEU A 51 15.79 3.04 -1.18
N ALA A 52 15.47 3.44 0.04
CA ALA A 52 16.28 4.38 0.82
C ALA A 52 17.70 3.82 1.10
N MET A 53 17.81 2.54 1.49
CA MET A 53 19.09 1.88 1.71
C MET A 53 19.96 1.87 0.45
N SER A 54 19.35 1.70 -0.73
CA SER A 54 20.06 1.73 -2.01
C SER A 54 20.65 3.10 -2.39
N GLN A 55 20.27 4.16 -1.66
CA GLN A 55 20.76 5.53 -1.88
C GLN A 55 21.89 5.91 -0.91
N VAL A 56 22.24 5.05 0.05
CA VAL A 56 23.22 5.36 1.11
C VAL A 56 24.66 5.25 0.60
N CYS A 57 25.02 4.11 0.00
CA CYS A 57 26.35 3.89 -0.57
C CYS A 57 26.31 2.82 -1.68
N ILE A 58 27.41 2.70 -2.44
CA ILE A 58 27.55 1.74 -3.54
C ILE A 58 27.36 0.31 -3.05
N SER A 59 28.03 -0.08 -1.95
CA SER A 59 27.96 -1.42 -1.37
C SER A 59 26.53 -1.83 -0.97
N LEU A 60 25.78 -0.92 -0.33
CA LEU A 60 24.37 -1.15 0.03
C LEU A 60 23.45 -1.20 -1.19
N ARG A 61 23.68 -0.34 -2.18
CA ARG A 61 22.94 -0.35 -3.44
C ARG A 61 23.11 -1.69 -4.16
N ASP A 62 24.33 -2.18 -4.23
CA ASP A 62 24.64 -3.44 -4.89
C ASP A 62 24.06 -4.63 -4.11
N ALA A 63 24.13 -4.61 -2.77
CA ALA A 63 23.48 -5.61 -1.92
C ALA A 63 21.96 -5.70 -2.15
N VAL A 64 21.29 -4.54 -2.23
CA VAL A 64 19.85 -4.44 -2.46
C VAL A 64 19.45 -4.83 -3.89
N ASN A 65 20.29 -4.52 -4.89
CA ASN A 65 19.98 -4.76 -6.30
C ASN A 65 20.28 -6.19 -6.76
N ASN A 66 21.31 -6.83 -6.18
CA ASN A 66 21.77 -8.14 -6.61
C ASN A 66 21.14 -9.29 -5.80
N ASP A 67 20.47 -8.99 -4.68
CA ASP A 67 19.68 -9.97 -3.94
C ASP A 67 18.21 -9.94 -4.39
N VAL A 68 17.71 -11.08 -4.82
CA VAL A 68 16.32 -11.25 -5.29
C VAL A 68 15.33 -11.49 -4.15
N LEU A 69 15.80 -12.00 -3.01
CA LEU A 69 14.93 -12.41 -1.90
C LEU A 69 14.02 -11.28 -1.37
N PRO A 70 14.49 -10.03 -1.16
CA PRO A 70 13.65 -8.94 -0.69
C PRO A 70 12.53 -8.56 -1.68
N TRP A 71 12.70 -8.89 -2.96
CA TRP A 71 11.79 -8.51 -4.03
C TRP A 71 10.74 -9.58 -4.36
N LEU A 72 10.74 -10.72 -3.66
CA LEU A 72 9.74 -11.78 -3.88
C LEU A 72 8.32 -11.38 -3.42
N ASN A 73 8.22 -10.42 -2.50
CA ASN A 73 6.94 -9.93 -1.97
C ASN A 73 6.95 -8.39 -1.92
N ILE A 74 6.39 -7.76 -2.95
CA ILE A 74 6.35 -6.31 -3.05
C ILE A 74 5.04 -5.81 -2.46
N ILE A 75 5.15 -4.98 -1.41
CA ILE A 75 4.03 -4.30 -0.78
C ILE A 75 4.25 -2.80 -0.87
N VAL A 76 3.39 -2.13 -1.65
CA VAL A 76 3.36 -0.68 -1.80
C VAL A 76 2.13 -0.12 -1.09
N LYS A 77 2.38 0.81 -0.19
CA LYS A 77 1.37 1.57 0.57
C LYS A 77 1.82 3.02 0.71
N SER A 78 0.99 3.84 1.35
CA SER A 78 1.35 5.23 1.67
C SER A 78 2.65 5.33 2.48
N PRO A 79 3.56 6.28 2.16
CA PRO A 79 3.40 7.36 1.16
C PRO A 79 3.84 6.99 -0.26
N LEU A 80 4.51 5.85 -0.46
CA LEU A 80 5.12 5.46 -1.74
C LEU A 80 4.10 5.31 -2.88
N ASN A 81 2.88 4.86 -2.57
CA ASN A 81 1.79 4.69 -3.53
C ASN A 81 1.51 5.94 -4.39
N SER A 82 1.62 7.14 -3.81
CA SER A 82 1.32 8.41 -4.49
C SER A 82 2.37 8.80 -5.55
N GLN A 83 3.60 8.32 -5.39
CA GLN A 83 4.74 8.65 -6.25
C GLN A 83 5.06 7.53 -7.27
N LEU A 84 4.36 6.40 -7.16
CA LEU A 84 4.62 5.24 -8.00
C LEU A 84 3.88 5.37 -9.33
N CYS A 85 4.64 5.30 -10.43
CA CYS A 85 4.13 5.21 -11.80
C CYS A 85 4.59 3.91 -12.45
N ASP A 86 4.07 3.62 -13.64
CA ASP A 86 4.36 2.38 -14.40
C ASP A 86 5.86 2.09 -14.53
N GLU A 87 6.67 3.08 -14.91
CA GLU A 87 8.10 2.89 -15.11
C GLU A 87 8.85 2.60 -13.80
N ASN A 88 8.46 3.24 -12.71
CA ASN A 88 9.05 2.99 -11.40
C ASN A 88 8.65 1.62 -10.86
N LEU A 89 7.39 1.22 -11.03
CA LEU A 89 6.93 -0.11 -10.65
C LEU A 89 7.63 -1.21 -11.45
N MET A 90 7.85 -1.00 -12.76
CA MET A 90 8.61 -1.93 -13.60
C MET A 90 10.05 -2.08 -13.12
N LYS A 91 10.75 -0.98 -12.80
CA LYS A 91 12.12 -1.03 -12.26
C LYS A 91 12.23 -1.76 -10.92
N ILE A 92 11.21 -1.62 -10.07
CA ILE A 92 11.17 -2.30 -8.77
C ILE A 92 10.91 -3.80 -8.97
N THR A 93 9.91 -4.14 -9.78
CA THR A 93 9.48 -5.54 -9.98
C THR A 93 10.46 -6.33 -10.83
N SER A 94 11.27 -5.70 -11.68
CA SER A 94 12.31 -6.39 -12.45
C SER A 94 13.41 -6.99 -11.58
N LYS A 95 13.63 -6.45 -10.37
CA LYS A 95 14.58 -7.00 -9.39
C LYS A 95 14.18 -8.38 -8.86
N ALA A 96 12.93 -8.77 -9.02
CA ALA A 96 12.48 -10.12 -8.70
C ALA A 96 12.90 -11.15 -9.76
N GLU A 97 13.42 -10.72 -10.92
CA GLU A 97 13.86 -11.59 -12.03
C GLU A 97 12.79 -12.62 -12.44
N GLY A 98 11.53 -12.18 -12.50
CA GLY A 98 10.38 -13.02 -12.83
C GLY A 98 9.91 -13.94 -11.70
N ARG A 99 10.55 -13.91 -10.53
CA ARG A 99 10.23 -14.76 -9.37
C ARG A 99 9.26 -14.13 -8.38
N LEU A 100 8.72 -12.94 -8.66
CA LEU A 100 7.77 -12.24 -7.79
C LEU A 100 6.59 -13.15 -7.44
N LYS A 101 6.31 -13.31 -6.15
CA LYS A 101 5.26 -14.19 -5.61
C LYS A 101 4.03 -13.43 -5.14
N ALA A 102 4.23 -12.25 -4.56
CA ALA A 102 3.17 -11.38 -4.11
C ALA A 102 3.39 -9.94 -4.60
N LEU A 103 2.35 -9.38 -5.22
CA LEU A 103 2.28 -7.97 -5.59
C LEU A 103 1.08 -7.34 -4.90
N VAL A 104 1.34 -6.38 -4.02
CA VAL A 104 0.33 -5.62 -3.30
C VAL A 104 0.52 -4.14 -3.60
N LEU A 105 -0.46 -3.54 -4.27
CA LEU A 105 -0.50 -2.11 -4.58
C LEU A 105 -1.73 -1.52 -3.89
N MET A 106 -1.52 -0.77 -2.80
CA MET A 106 -2.62 -0.12 -2.08
C MET A 106 -2.76 1.32 -2.54
N ASN A 107 -3.92 1.68 -3.10
CA ASN A 107 -4.25 3.03 -3.51
C ASN A 107 -3.16 3.65 -4.42
N CYS A 108 -2.63 2.88 -5.37
CA CYS A 108 -1.66 3.35 -6.35
C CYS A 108 -2.42 3.84 -7.59
N THR A 109 -2.81 5.12 -7.58
CA THR A 109 -3.73 5.70 -8.59
C THR A 109 -3.06 6.01 -9.93
N ASN A 110 -1.73 6.13 -9.95
CA ASN A 110 -0.93 6.48 -11.13
C ASN A 110 -0.41 5.25 -11.90
N ILE A 111 -0.85 4.05 -11.52
CA ILE A 111 -0.56 2.81 -12.25
C ILE A 111 -1.67 2.57 -13.26
N THR A 112 -1.27 2.37 -14.51
CA THR A 112 -2.20 2.09 -15.61
C THR A 112 -2.33 0.58 -15.84
N ASP A 113 -3.39 0.23 -16.55
CA ASP A 113 -3.58 -1.08 -17.17
C ASP A 113 -2.36 -1.63 -17.91
N ASP A 114 -1.64 -0.78 -18.67
CA ASP A 114 -0.48 -1.19 -19.47
C ASP A 114 0.74 -1.44 -18.59
N GLY A 115 1.02 -0.54 -17.65
CA GLY A 115 2.08 -0.73 -16.66
C GLY A 115 1.84 -1.99 -15.83
N PHE A 116 0.60 -2.17 -15.37
CA PHE A 116 0.19 -3.36 -14.65
C PHE A 116 0.41 -4.63 -15.47
N GLN A 117 -0.02 -4.66 -16.74
CA GLN A 117 0.18 -5.82 -17.61
C GLN A 117 1.66 -6.11 -17.89
N ARG A 118 2.51 -5.10 -18.04
CA ARG A 118 3.97 -5.28 -18.21
C ARG A 118 4.60 -5.98 -17.01
N VAL A 119 4.19 -5.61 -15.79
CA VAL A 119 4.65 -6.26 -14.55
C VAL A 119 4.25 -7.72 -14.52
N ILE A 120 2.99 -8.01 -14.88
CA ILE A 120 2.46 -9.37 -14.94
C ILE A 120 3.22 -10.22 -15.96
N ASN A 121 3.47 -9.69 -17.16
CA ASN A 121 4.21 -10.41 -18.20
C ASN A 121 5.65 -10.72 -17.78
N GLY A 122 6.29 -9.81 -17.05
CA GLY A 122 7.64 -10.01 -16.50
C GLY A 122 7.69 -11.01 -15.33
N ASN A 123 6.56 -11.29 -14.68
CA ASN A 123 6.48 -12.08 -13.45
C ASN A 123 5.33 -13.11 -13.51
N PRO A 124 5.46 -14.19 -14.28
CA PRO A 124 4.38 -15.15 -14.53
C PRO A 124 4.02 -16.01 -13.31
N TYR A 125 4.81 -15.98 -12.22
CA TYR A 125 4.63 -16.83 -11.04
C TYR A 125 3.99 -16.10 -9.84
N ILE A 126 3.38 -14.93 -10.06
CA ILE A 126 2.62 -14.23 -9.01
C ILE A 126 1.47 -15.11 -8.57
N SER A 127 1.35 -15.30 -7.25
CA SER A 127 0.30 -16.10 -6.61
C SER A 127 -0.64 -15.24 -5.77
N LYS A 128 -0.18 -14.08 -5.28
CA LYS A 128 -0.98 -13.13 -4.50
C LYS A 128 -0.97 -11.78 -5.21
N LEU A 129 -2.13 -11.31 -5.67
CA LEU A 129 -2.25 -10.08 -6.45
C LEU A 129 -3.32 -9.16 -5.86
N TYR A 130 -2.90 -8.14 -5.13
CA TYR A 130 -3.81 -7.22 -4.44
C TYR A 130 -3.63 -5.83 -5.02
N VAL A 131 -4.71 -5.25 -5.54
CA VAL A 131 -4.73 -3.88 -6.10
C VAL A 131 -5.90 -3.07 -5.55
N PRO A 132 -6.12 -3.04 -4.21
CA PRO A 132 -7.24 -2.30 -3.65
C PRO A 132 -7.11 -0.81 -3.92
N ASP A 133 -8.22 -0.19 -4.31
CA ASP A 133 -8.34 1.26 -4.55
C ASP A 133 -7.35 1.80 -5.62
N CYS A 134 -6.82 0.94 -6.50
CA CYS A 134 -5.99 1.34 -7.64
C CYS A 134 -6.87 1.83 -8.80
N THR A 135 -7.27 3.10 -8.73
CA THR A 135 -8.27 3.69 -9.65
C THR A 135 -7.81 3.81 -11.10
N GLY A 136 -6.51 3.72 -11.38
CA GLY A 136 -5.94 3.72 -12.74
C GLY A 136 -5.97 2.34 -13.41
N ILE A 137 -6.32 1.29 -12.67
CA ILE A 137 -6.49 -0.08 -13.17
C ILE A 137 -7.98 -0.33 -13.38
N THR A 138 -8.35 -0.81 -14.56
CA THR A 138 -9.74 -1.08 -14.97
C THR A 138 -10.13 -2.54 -14.73
N PRO A 139 -11.44 -2.87 -14.71
CA PRO A 139 -11.89 -4.26 -14.69
C PRO A 139 -11.32 -5.10 -15.85
N GLU A 140 -11.17 -4.51 -17.03
CA GLU A 140 -10.55 -5.14 -18.19
C GLU A 140 -9.07 -5.40 -17.97
N GLY A 141 -8.34 -4.45 -17.37
CA GLY A 141 -6.94 -4.58 -16.98
C GLY A 141 -6.71 -5.74 -16.01
N VAL A 142 -7.53 -5.82 -14.95
CA VAL A 142 -7.51 -6.95 -14.01
C VAL A 142 -7.80 -8.26 -14.74
N THR A 143 -8.81 -8.28 -15.62
CA THR A 143 -9.20 -9.49 -16.36
C THR A 143 -8.07 -9.98 -17.26
N ARG A 144 -7.38 -9.08 -17.98
CA ARG A 144 -6.20 -9.42 -18.80
C ARG A 144 -5.06 -9.96 -17.94
N ALA A 145 -4.76 -9.30 -16.83
CA ALA A 145 -3.73 -9.74 -15.88
C ALA A 145 -4.00 -11.16 -15.36
N VAL A 146 -5.22 -11.41 -14.85
CA VAL A 146 -5.63 -12.73 -14.33
C VAL A 146 -5.59 -13.79 -15.42
N LYS A 147 -6.07 -13.46 -16.62
CA LYS A 147 -5.98 -14.37 -17.77
C LYS A 147 -4.54 -14.76 -18.07
N THR A 148 -3.60 -13.82 -18.06
CA THR A 148 -2.16 -14.12 -18.28
C THR A 148 -1.59 -14.97 -17.16
N LEU A 149 -1.86 -14.63 -15.90
CA LEU A 149 -1.35 -15.38 -14.74
C LEU A 149 -1.90 -16.79 -14.63
N CYS A 150 -3.07 -17.07 -15.20
CA CYS A 150 -3.73 -18.38 -15.15
C CYS A 150 -3.69 -19.14 -16.50
N GLN A 151 -2.86 -18.70 -17.46
CA GLN A 151 -2.66 -19.39 -18.75
C GLN A 151 -1.75 -20.63 -18.63
N ALA A 152 -0.82 -20.66 -17.68
CA ALA A 152 0.14 -21.74 -17.48
C ALA A 152 -0.30 -22.72 -16.37
N SER A 153 0.55 -23.67 -15.98
CA SER A 153 0.33 -24.59 -14.84
C SER A 153 0.30 -23.89 -13.47
N HIS A 154 0.48 -22.57 -13.45
CA HIS A 154 0.39 -21.72 -12.28
C HIS A 154 -0.78 -20.76 -12.48
N CYS A 155 -1.47 -20.45 -11.39
CA CYS A 155 -2.53 -19.48 -11.34
C CYS A 155 -2.48 -18.80 -9.97
N LEU A 156 -3.18 -17.68 -9.84
CA LEU A 156 -3.32 -16.98 -8.58
C LEU A 156 -3.90 -17.91 -7.51
N ARG A 157 -3.55 -17.64 -6.25
CA ARG A 157 -4.19 -18.18 -5.05
C ARG A 157 -5.08 -17.15 -4.36
N ASN A 158 -4.73 -15.87 -4.49
CA ASN A 158 -5.49 -14.79 -3.89
C ASN A 158 -5.49 -13.56 -4.81
N LEU A 159 -6.67 -13.02 -5.07
CA LEU A 159 -6.93 -11.80 -5.80
C LEU A 159 -7.71 -10.85 -4.89
N ARG A 160 -7.24 -9.61 -4.73
CA ARG A 160 -7.96 -8.58 -3.97
C ARG A 160 -8.10 -7.34 -4.82
N ILE A 161 -9.34 -6.99 -5.18
CA ILE A 161 -9.66 -5.96 -6.17
C ILE A 161 -10.79 -5.04 -5.70
N ARG A 162 -10.98 -4.92 -4.38
CA ARG A 162 -11.83 -3.90 -3.79
C ARG A 162 -11.50 -2.50 -4.34
N GLY A 163 -12.52 -1.69 -4.60
CA GLY A 163 -12.33 -0.28 -4.96
C GLY A 163 -12.00 -0.02 -6.42
N ILE A 164 -11.86 -1.06 -7.26
CA ILE A 164 -11.79 -0.89 -8.71
C ILE A 164 -13.15 -0.39 -9.22
N TYR A 165 -13.15 0.76 -9.90
CA TYR A 165 -14.37 1.38 -10.41
C TYR A 165 -15.00 0.58 -11.54
N ASN A 166 -16.32 0.70 -11.69
CA ASN A 166 -17.12 0.08 -12.76
C ASN A 166 -17.03 -1.46 -12.86
N LEU A 167 -16.51 -2.12 -11.82
CA LEU A 167 -16.56 -3.57 -11.73
C LEU A 167 -18.02 -4.02 -11.58
N ASN A 168 -18.42 -4.99 -12.39
CA ASN A 168 -19.78 -5.50 -12.46
C ASN A 168 -19.80 -7.03 -12.35
N LYS A 169 -21.00 -7.61 -12.43
CA LYS A 169 -21.22 -9.05 -12.34
C LYS A 169 -20.49 -9.84 -13.45
N ASP A 170 -20.55 -9.38 -14.69
CA ASP A 170 -19.94 -10.08 -15.84
C ASP A 170 -18.41 -10.16 -15.72
N HIS A 171 -17.79 -9.08 -15.23
CA HIS A 171 -16.38 -9.07 -14.88
C HIS A 171 -16.05 -10.10 -13.80
N LEU A 172 -16.84 -10.14 -12.71
CA LEU A 172 -16.65 -11.11 -11.64
C LEU A 172 -16.80 -12.56 -12.14
N GLU A 173 -17.80 -12.85 -12.97
CA GLU A 173 -18.00 -14.17 -13.55
C GLU A 173 -16.83 -14.57 -14.47
N THR A 174 -16.33 -13.63 -15.27
CA THR A 174 -15.15 -13.84 -16.13
C THR A 174 -13.89 -14.11 -15.33
N LEU A 175 -13.66 -13.35 -14.25
CA LEU A 175 -12.55 -13.58 -13.33
C LEU A 175 -12.68 -14.97 -12.68
N CYS A 176 -13.84 -15.29 -12.13
CA CYS A 176 -14.12 -16.61 -11.57
C CYS A 176 -13.86 -17.73 -12.57
N PHE A 177 -14.27 -17.59 -13.83
CA PHE A 177 -13.99 -18.55 -14.89
C PHE A 177 -12.48 -18.79 -15.08
N PHE A 178 -11.67 -17.72 -15.14
CA PHE A 178 -10.21 -17.87 -15.26
C PHE A 178 -9.57 -18.49 -14.01
N LEU A 179 -10.04 -18.13 -12.81
CA LEU A 179 -9.50 -18.62 -11.55
C LEU A 179 -9.91 -20.07 -11.24
N GLN A 180 -11.16 -20.45 -11.55
CA GLN A 180 -11.73 -21.78 -11.28
C GLN A 180 -11.25 -22.87 -12.23
N LYS A 181 -10.62 -22.53 -13.37
CA LYS A 181 -9.98 -23.52 -14.25
C LYS A 181 -8.98 -24.45 -13.54
N ASN A 182 -8.52 -24.10 -12.34
CA ASN A 182 -7.54 -24.87 -11.56
C ASN A 182 -8.03 -25.33 -10.18
N LEU A 183 -9.32 -25.21 -9.84
CA LEU A 183 -9.85 -25.61 -8.54
C LEU A 183 -10.95 -26.67 -8.70
N ALA A 184 -10.61 -27.92 -8.37
CA ALA A 184 -11.60 -28.90 -7.98
C ALA A 184 -12.34 -28.36 -6.75
N ILE A 185 -13.66 -28.38 -6.83
CA ILE A 185 -14.64 -27.94 -5.84
C ILE A 185 -14.13 -28.16 -4.41
N ALA A 186 -13.89 -27.07 -3.69
CA ALA A 186 -13.87 -27.08 -2.23
C ALA A 186 -15.10 -26.31 -1.75
N ASP A 187 -16.25 -26.98 -1.81
CA ASP A 187 -17.39 -26.65 -0.96
C ASP A 187 -17.05 -27.14 0.46
N GLN A 188 -16.22 -26.38 1.16
CA GLN A 188 -15.85 -26.66 2.55
C GLN A 188 -15.83 -25.35 3.34
N GLN A 189 -16.78 -25.24 4.27
CA GLN A 189 -16.83 -24.29 5.39
C GLN A 189 -16.38 -22.86 5.06
N ARG A 190 -17.32 -22.10 4.50
CA ARG A 190 -17.16 -20.66 4.27
C ARG A 190 -16.85 -19.95 5.60
N GLN A 191 -15.64 -19.43 5.75
CA GLN A 191 -15.29 -18.62 6.92
C GLN A 191 -16.02 -17.26 6.84
N PRO A 192 -16.57 -16.77 7.96
CA PRO A 192 -17.26 -15.48 7.98
C PRO A 192 -16.27 -14.34 7.76
N VAL A 193 -16.63 -13.39 6.89
CA VAL A 193 -15.80 -12.21 6.57
C VAL A 193 -16.35 -11.00 7.30
N PHE A 194 -15.59 -10.47 8.28
CA PHE A 194 -16.05 -9.34 9.09
C PHE A 194 -15.49 -8.00 8.60
N TYR A 195 -16.35 -6.97 8.64
CA TYR A 195 -16.05 -5.63 8.12
C TYR A 195 -14.84 -4.96 8.81
N HIS A 196 -14.82 -4.94 10.15
CA HIS A 196 -13.78 -4.26 10.94
C HIS A 196 -12.38 -4.86 10.81
N ILE A 197 -12.28 -6.14 10.43
CA ILE A 197 -10.99 -6.82 10.21
C ILE A 197 -10.43 -6.42 8.85
N HIS A 198 -11.30 -6.26 7.84
CA HIS A 198 -10.91 -6.01 6.47
C HIS A 198 -10.39 -4.57 6.23
N GLY A 199 -10.74 -3.62 7.11
CA GLY A 199 -10.21 -2.26 7.09
C GLY A 199 -8.78 -2.13 7.65
N ASN A 200 -8.30 -3.08 8.46
CA ASN A 200 -7.02 -2.94 9.12
C ASN A 200 -5.87 -3.39 8.21
N SER A 201 -5.47 -2.50 7.30
CA SER A 201 -4.30 -2.62 6.42
C SER A 201 -2.95 -2.70 7.16
N THR A 202 -2.96 -2.72 8.49
CA THR A 202 -1.74 -2.69 9.33
C THR A 202 -1.14 -4.07 9.53
N GLU A 203 -1.88 -5.15 9.32
CA GLU A 203 -1.33 -6.49 9.45
C GLU A 203 -1.84 -7.39 8.33
N PHE A 204 -0.99 -7.61 7.34
CA PHE A 204 -0.95 -8.87 6.59
C PHE A 204 -0.64 -10.02 7.56
N ARG A 205 -1.46 -10.23 8.60
CA ARG A 205 -1.37 -11.42 9.43
C ARG A 205 -1.66 -12.59 8.51
N GLN A 206 -0.79 -13.59 8.63
CA GLN A 206 -0.69 -14.81 7.84
C GLN A 206 -1.94 -15.72 7.89
N GLU A 207 -3.08 -15.23 8.36
CA GLU A 207 -4.34 -15.92 8.22
C GLU A 207 -4.82 -15.69 6.80
N GLU A 208 -4.26 -16.53 5.91
CA GLU A 208 -4.70 -16.75 4.56
C GLU A 208 -6.19 -17.07 4.60
N SER A 209 -7.03 -16.04 4.50
CA SER A 209 -8.42 -16.26 4.16
C SER A 209 -8.39 -17.12 2.91
N GLN A 210 -8.91 -18.34 3.01
CA GLN A 210 -8.90 -19.33 1.93
C GLN A 210 -9.67 -18.84 0.69
N GLN A 211 -10.32 -17.67 0.80
CA GLN A 211 -11.03 -17.02 -0.26
C GLN A 211 -10.08 -16.54 -1.37
N MET A 212 -10.33 -17.09 -2.55
CA MET A 212 -9.63 -16.80 -3.79
C MET A 212 -9.77 -15.34 -4.23
N ILE A 213 -10.96 -14.75 -4.09
CA ILE A 213 -11.29 -13.37 -4.49
C ILE A 213 -12.12 -12.68 -3.41
N ASP A 214 -11.90 -11.40 -3.13
CA ASP A 214 -12.63 -10.62 -2.10
C ASP A 214 -14.03 -10.13 -2.50
N LEU A 215 -14.46 -10.43 -3.72
CA LEU A 215 -15.74 -9.99 -4.25
C LEU A 215 -16.73 -11.12 -4.39
N GLU A 216 -18.00 -10.77 -4.20
CA GLU A 216 -19.13 -11.67 -4.36
C GLU A 216 -20.34 -10.92 -4.91
N ILE A 217 -21.34 -11.66 -5.35
CA ILE A 217 -22.65 -11.07 -5.65
C ILE A 217 -23.37 -10.80 -4.33
N CYS A 218 -23.64 -9.52 -4.06
CA CYS A 218 -24.36 -9.11 -2.86
C CYS A 218 -25.77 -9.71 -2.86
N PRO A 219 -26.22 -10.40 -1.79
CA PRO A 219 -27.54 -10.99 -1.75
C PRO A 219 -28.67 -9.94 -1.77
N ASN A 220 -28.40 -8.70 -1.35
CA ASN A 220 -29.41 -7.63 -1.29
C ASN A 220 -29.51 -6.84 -2.60
N CYS A 221 -28.40 -6.31 -3.12
CA CYS A 221 -28.42 -5.48 -4.33
C CYS A 221 -28.03 -6.21 -5.62
N LYS A 222 -27.59 -7.48 -5.54
CA LYS A 222 -27.17 -8.30 -6.69
C LYS A 222 -25.96 -7.78 -7.48
N GLU A 223 -25.28 -6.77 -6.97
CA GLU A 223 -24.04 -6.23 -7.52
C GLU A 223 -22.79 -6.99 -7.04
N ALA A 224 -21.74 -7.00 -7.85
CA ALA A 224 -20.42 -7.53 -7.49
C ALA A 224 -19.70 -6.59 -6.51
N ARG A 225 -19.64 -6.97 -5.22
CA ARG A 225 -19.10 -6.13 -4.14
C ARG A 225 -18.44 -6.99 -3.07
N ASN A 226 -17.63 -6.39 -2.19
CA ASN A 226 -17.25 -7.05 -0.96
C ASN A 226 -18.51 -7.27 -0.11
N VAL A 227 -18.72 -8.51 0.34
CA VAL A 227 -19.87 -8.90 1.17
C VAL A 227 -19.35 -9.33 2.53
N TYR A 228 -19.97 -8.82 3.59
CA TYR A 228 -19.53 -9.03 4.97
C TYR A 228 -20.61 -9.70 5.78
N ASP A 229 -20.21 -10.59 6.66
CA ASP A 229 -21.02 -11.20 7.70
C ASP A 229 -21.08 -10.33 8.95
N CYS A 230 -22.14 -10.47 9.75
CA CYS A 230 -22.27 -9.74 11.00
C CYS A 230 -21.65 -10.55 12.17
N PRO A 231 -20.73 -9.96 12.97
CA PRO A 231 -20.20 -10.64 14.14
C PRO A 231 -21.24 -10.78 15.26
N ARG A 232 -22.29 -9.96 15.26
CA ARG A 232 -23.39 -9.98 16.25
C ARG A 232 -24.09 -11.34 16.26
N GLY A 233 -24.06 -12.04 17.41
CA GLY A 233 -24.60 -13.39 17.54
C GLY A 233 -26.09 -13.50 17.21
N SER A 234 -26.90 -12.50 17.55
CA SER A 234 -28.34 -12.45 17.26
C SER A 234 -28.66 -12.35 15.76
N CYS A 235 -27.69 -11.99 14.93
CA CYS A 235 -27.84 -11.94 13.48
C CYS A 235 -27.53 -13.29 12.78
N LYS A 236 -26.99 -14.28 13.52
CA LYS A 236 -26.55 -15.58 12.96
C LYS A 236 -27.65 -16.64 12.91
N ARG A 237 -28.78 -16.44 13.62
CA ARG A 237 -29.91 -17.38 13.66
C ARG A 237 -31.22 -16.61 13.84
N LYS A 238 -32.06 -16.58 12.80
CA LYS A 238 -33.50 -16.36 12.97
C LYS A 238 -34.24 -17.39 12.12
N GLU A 239 -34.72 -18.44 12.77
CA GLU A 239 -35.60 -19.47 12.18
C GLU A 239 -36.97 -18.87 11.77
N ASP A 240 -37.35 -17.71 12.31
CA ASP A 240 -38.71 -17.14 12.17
C ASP A 240 -38.86 -15.92 11.25
N ARG A 241 -37.84 -15.55 10.45
CA ARG A 241 -38.05 -14.58 9.35
C ARG A 241 -37.24 -14.95 8.10
N PRO A 242 -37.86 -15.05 6.92
CA PRO A 242 -37.18 -15.34 5.66
C PRO A 242 -36.41 -14.14 5.06
N LEU A 243 -36.25 -13.04 5.81
CA LEU A 243 -35.50 -11.88 5.36
C LEU A 243 -34.02 -12.08 5.71
N THR A 244 -33.29 -12.63 4.74
CA THR A 244 -31.84 -12.53 4.49
C THR A 244 -30.94 -12.47 5.72
N GLU A 245 -30.10 -13.50 5.89
CA GLU A 245 -28.92 -13.46 6.76
C GLU A 245 -28.27 -12.06 6.76
N CYS A 246 -27.85 -11.53 7.91
CA CYS A 246 -27.27 -10.18 8.04
C CYS A 246 -25.87 -10.12 7.38
N ARG A 247 -25.91 -10.22 6.06
CA ARG A 247 -24.81 -10.50 5.16
C ARG A 247 -25.07 -9.70 3.90
N ALA A 248 -24.31 -8.64 3.69
CA ALA A 248 -24.45 -7.78 2.52
C ALA A 248 -23.20 -6.92 2.34
N CYS A 249 -23.17 -6.17 1.25
CA CYS A 249 -22.18 -5.12 1.06
C CYS A 249 -22.45 -3.91 1.96
N ILE A 250 -21.45 -3.04 2.09
CA ILE A 250 -21.49 -1.83 2.95
C ILE A 250 -22.56 -0.81 2.53
N PHE A 251 -23.04 -0.86 1.28
CA PHE A 251 -24.10 0.02 0.80
C PHE A 251 -25.50 -0.49 1.15
N CYS A 252 -25.64 -1.79 1.42
CA CYS A 252 -26.93 -2.41 1.75
C CYS A 252 -27.15 -2.53 3.25
N ILE A 253 -26.08 -2.76 4.03
CA ILE A 253 -26.14 -2.84 5.48
C ILE A 253 -25.01 -1.96 6.03
N PRO A 254 -25.32 -0.81 6.66
CA PRO A 254 -24.34 0.00 7.39
C PRO A 254 -23.69 -0.82 8.50
N ARG A 255 -22.37 -0.70 8.65
CA ARG A 255 -21.59 -1.45 9.65
C ARG A 255 -20.66 -0.51 10.41
N CYS A 256 -20.50 -0.77 11.70
CA CYS A 256 -19.59 -0.02 12.56
C CYS A 256 -18.13 -0.32 12.19
N GLU A 257 -17.30 0.69 11.98
CA GLU A 257 -15.88 0.54 11.65
C GLU A 257 -15.08 -0.16 12.76
N GLU A 258 -15.46 0.01 14.03
CA GLU A 258 -14.75 -0.57 15.17
C GLU A 258 -15.06 -2.05 15.41
N CYS A 259 -16.36 -2.41 15.43
CA CYS A 259 -16.79 -3.75 15.79
C CYS A 259 -17.35 -4.57 14.62
N GLY A 260 -17.59 -3.95 13.46
CA GLY A 260 -18.13 -4.59 12.25
C GLY A 260 -19.58 -5.06 12.34
N GLU A 261 -20.25 -4.85 13.47
CA GLU A 261 -21.68 -5.13 13.59
C GLU A 261 -22.51 -4.24 12.69
N CYS A 262 -23.66 -4.74 12.26
CA CYS A 262 -24.66 -3.92 11.57
C CYS A 262 -25.17 -2.81 12.50
N VAL A 263 -25.38 -1.63 11.92
CA VAL A 263 -25.87 -0.44 12.63
C VAL A 263 -27.20 -0.07 12.02
N GLU A 264 -28.23 0.02 12.86
CA GLU A 264 -29.54 0.51 12.43
C GLU A 264 -29.46 2.04 12.20
N PRO A 265 -30.25 2.60 11.27
CA PRO A 265 -30.20 4.03 10.95
C PRO A 265 -30.32 4.96 12.17
N GLU A 266 -31.07 4.55 13.20
CA GLU A 266 -31.29 5.33 14.43
C GLU A 266 -30.10 5.31 15.40
N GLU A 267 -29.20 4.32 15.31
CA GLU A 267 -28.00 4.17 16.15
C GLU A 267 -26.71 4.64 15.43
N LEU A 268 -26.88 5.26 14.27
CA LEU A 268 -25.80 5.62 13.37
C LEU A 268 -25.10 6.90 13.84
N GLU A 269 -23.86 6.73 14.28
CA GLU A 269 -22.96 7.82 14.62
C GLU A 269 -21.83 7.93 13.59
N TYR A 270 -21.25 9.13 13.44
CA TYR A 270 -20.13 9.37 12.52
C TYR A 270 -18.87 9.81 13.26
N ALA A 271 -17.75 9.16 12.92
CA ALA A 271 -16.43 9.63 13.28
C ALA A 271 -16.05 10.92 12.53
N VAL A 272 -14.99 11.60 12.97
CA VAL A 272 -14.41 12.76 12.25
C VAL A 272 -13.98 12.36 10.84
N CYS A 273 -13.43 11.16 10.68
CA CYS A 273 -13.02 10.60 9.39
C CYS A 273 -14.19 10.19 8.48
N GLY A 274 -15.45 10.42 8.89
CA GLY A 274 -16.65 10.09 8.10
C GLY A 274 -17.11 8.63 8.20
N GLU A 275 -16.34 7.78 8.88
CA GLU A 275 -16.69 6.37 9.08
C GLU A 275 -17.86 6.20 10.06
N ILE A 276 -18.64 5.15 9.83
CA ILE A 276 -19.83 4.82 10.63
C ILE A 276 -19.40 4.12 11.93
N LEU A 277 -19.98 4.54 13.04
CA LEU A 277 -19.81 3.94 14.36
C LEU A 277 -21.18 3.62 14.95
N CYS A 278 -21.29 2.51 15.67
CA CYS A 278 -22.44 2.31 16.55
C CYS A 278 -22.28 3.18 17.80
N THR A 279 -23.40 3.55 18.44
CA THR A 279 -23.42 4.37 19.65
C THR A 279 -22.48 3.84 20.75
N LYS A 280 -22.42 2.52 20.95
CA LYS A 280 -21.51 1.89 21.93
C LYS A 280 -20.05 2.23 21.64
N CYS A 281 -19.58 2.02 20.42
CA CYS A 281 -18.19 2.30 20.05
C CYS A 281 -17.91 3.79 20.06
N TRP A 282 -18.83 4.62 19.56
CA TRP A 282 -18.72 6.07 19.55
C TRP A 282 -18.54 6.65 20.97
N LEU A 283 -19.25 6.12 21.96
CA LEU A 283 -19.14 6.55 23.35
C LEU A 283 -17.77 6.22 23.97
N GLN A 284 -17.17 5.09 23.61
CA GLN A 284 -15.90 4.62 24.18
C GLN A 284 -14.66 5.28 23.56
N LEU A 285 -14.77 5.79 22.33
CA LEU A 285 -13.64 6.39 21.65
C LEU A 285 -13.32 7.81 22.20
N PRO A 286 -12.03 8.19 22.27
CA PRO A 286 -11.61 9.55 22.61
C PRO A 286 -12.16 10.57 21.61
N LYS A 287 -12.60 11.73 22.10
CA LYS A 287 -13.31 12.73 21.29
C LYS A 287 -12.51 14.02 21.15
N CYS A 288 -12.70 14.69 20.03
CA CYS A 288 -12.17 16.03 19.81
C CYS A 288 -12.85 17.00 20.77
N ASN A 289 -12.06 17.84 21.45
CA ASN A 289 -12.57 18.81 22.42
C ASN A 289 -13.53 19.84 21.82
N PHE A 290 -13.47 20.08 20.50
CA PHE A 290 -14.28 21.09 19.82
C PHE A 290 -15.57 20.53 19.21
N CYS A 291 -15.48 19.45 18.43
CA CYS A 291 -16.66 18.89 17.75
C CYS A 291 -17.30 17.72 18.51
N ASN A 292 -16.69 17.27 19.61
CA ASN A 292 -17.12 16.11 20.39
C ASN A 292 -17.29 14.84 19.54
N LYS A 293 -16.50 14.68 18.47
CA LYS A 293 -16.49 13.48 17.62
C LYS A 293 -15.17 12.71 17.76
N PRO A 294 -15.21 11.37 17.73
CA PRO A 294 -14.00 10.54 17.76
C PRO A 294 -13.39 10.33 16.36
N TYR A 295 -12.13 9.91 16.31
CA TYR A 295 -11.61 9.15 15.16
C TYR A 295 -11.85 7.66 15.38
N CYS A 296 -12.08 6.90 14.31
CA CYS A 296 -11.95 5.45 14.40
C CYS A 296 -10.48 5.06 14.62
N ASN A 297 -10.22 3.90 15.21
CA ASN A 297 -8.89 3.41 15.52
C ASN A 297 -7.98 3.34 14.29
N ARG A 298 -8.56 3.00 13.12
CA ARG A 298 -7.84 2.98 11.84
C ARG A 298 -7.26 4.35 11.46
N HIS A 299 -7.93 5.42 11.82
CA HIS A 299 -7.55 6.80 11.49
C HIS A 299 -7.09 7.59 12.73
N ALA A 300 -6.78 6.91 13.84
CA ALA A 300 -6.34 7.57 15.07
C ALA A 300 -4.97 8.26 14.94
N ASN A 301 -4.17 7.97 13.92
CA ASN A 301 -2.93 8.71 13.66
C ASN A 301 -3.16 10.13 13.09
N GLN A 302 -4.39 10.45 12.67
CA GLN A 302 -4.78 11.78 12.15
C GLN A 302 -5.16 12.76 13.28
N TRP A 303 -4.87 12.44 14.54
CA TRP A 303 -5.00 13.43 15.62
C TRP A 303 -3.90 14.48 15.48
N CYS A 304 -4.27 15.77 15.48
CA CYS A 304 -3.30 16.83 15.70
C CYS A 304 -2.83 16.75 17.16
N ARG A 305 -1.57 16.40 17.38
CA ARG A 305 -0.96 16.49 18.71
C ARG A 305 -0.64 17.96 19.01
N SER A 306 -1.63 18.68 19.53
CA SER A 306 -1.36 19.97 20.17
C SER A 306 -0.64 19.74 21.49
N SER A 307 0.38 20.55 21.77
CA SER A 307 1.18 20.56 23.00
C SER A 307 0.38 20.98 24.25
N ALA A 308 -0.88 21.38 24.11
CA ALA A 308 -1.75 21.82 25.20
C ALA A 308 -2.98 20.89 25.38
N SER A 309 -2.83 19.91 26.27
CA SER A 309 -3.87 19.32 27.14
C SER A 309 -5.17 18.74 26.54
N GLY A 310 -5.29 18.52 25.23
CA GLY A 310 -6.53 18.03 24.64
C GLY A 310 -6.39 17.41 23.25
N LEU A 311 -7.27 16.46 22.93
CA LEU A 311 -7.36 15.88 21.59
C LEU A 311 -8.12 16.84 20.68
N VAL A 312 -7.48 17.28 19.59
CA VAL A 312 -8.09 18.14 18.58
C VAL A 312 -7.95 17.46 17.22
N CYS A 313 -9.06 17.34 16.50
CA CYS A 313 -9.02 16.76 15.16
C CYS A 313 -8.54 17.76 14.11
N GLU A 314 -8.00 17.27 13.00
CA GLU A 314 -7.45 18.09 11.91
C GLU A 314 -8.45 19.11 11.38
N VAL A 315 -9.73 18.73 11.25
CA VAL A 315 -10.79 19.63 10.77
C VAL A 315 -11.01 20.82 11.71
N CYS A 316 -11.03 20.57 13.02
CA CYS A 316 -11.18 21.63 14.03
C CYS A 316 -9.90 22.46 14.16
N HIS A 317 -8.74 21.82 14.08
CA HIS A 317 -7.45 22.51 14.11
C HIS A 317 -7.30 23.48 12.93
N ALA A 318 -7.61 23.03 11.71
CA ALA A 318 -7.55 23.86 10.51
C ALA A 318 -8.48 25.09 10.61
N LYS A 319 -9.70 24.92 11.13
CA LYS A 319 -10.64 26.03 11.39
C LYS A 319 -10.09 27.02 12.42
N PHE A 320 -9.48 26.52 13.49
CA PHE A 320 -8.89 27.36 14.52
C PHE A 320 -7.72 28.20 13.97
N THR A 321 -6.82 27.60 13.18
CA THR A 321 -5.68 28.32 12.57
C THR A 321 -6.10 29.34 11.52
N LEU A 322 -7.16 29.04 10.74
CA LEU A 322 -7.69 29.99 9.74
C LEU A 322 -8.37 31.19 10.40
N ASN A 323 -9.10 30.98 11.50
CA ASN A 323 -9.73 32.08 12.23
C ASN A 323 -8.69 32.99 12.90
N PHE A 324 -7.59 32.44 13.43
CA PHE A 324 -6.48 33.24 13.97
C PHE A 324 -5.83 34.15 12.93
N TYR A 325 -5.76 33.73 11.66
CA TYR A 325 -5.23 34.58 10.59
C TYR A 325 -6.19 35.71 10.19
N ASN A 326 -7.50 35.48 10.30
CA ASN A 326 -8.52 36.49 9.98
C ASN A 326 -8.75 37.50 11.11
N ASP A 327 -8.42 37.16 12.36
CA ASP A 327 -8.54 38.07 13.50
C ASP A 327 -7.29 38.95 13.72
N VAL A 328 -6.22 38.75 12.93
CA VAL A 328 -4.92 39.46 13.05
C VAL A 328 -4.64 40.41 11.86
N ILE A 329 -5.55 40.50 10.87
CA ILE A 329 -5.49 41.44 9.74
C ILE A 329 -6.66 42.42 9.81
#